data_AF-A0A099D9S3-F1
#
_entry.id   AF-A0A099D9S3-F1
#
_cell.length_a   1.000
_cell.length_b   1.000
_cell.length_c   1.000
_cell.angle_alpha   90.00
_cell.angle_beta   90.00
_cell.angle_gamma   90.00
#
_symmetry.space_group_name_H-M   'P 1'
#
loop_
_entity.id
_entity.type
_entity.pdbx_description
1 polymer ?
#
loop_
_entity_poly.entity_id
_entity_poly.type
_entity_poly.pdbx_seq_one_letter_code
_entity_poly.pdbx_strand_id
1 'polypeptide(L)'
;MHCASGGTANFTPGLMPFPKRTTVQFDGENKKCIDLTDTGIVSGTFNGAFTATMSCEVGAGDGVDGTAEITWKYDDGGTSKSTVSLTMSGQTLNEARFEDYVTDGPLEGERLEGTFSVDLFSAGASCTAGSFTGGLKKAPFEGSYTIG
;
A
#
# COMPACT_ATOMS: atom_id res chain seq x y z
N MET A 1 10.58 1.22 14.53
CA MET A 1 11.23 1.33 13.19
C MET A 1 10.32 2.07 12.23
N HIS A 2 10.84 3.03 11.46
CA HIS A 2 10.05 3.79 10.48
C HIS A 2 10.61 3.63 9.07
N CYS A 3 9.77 3.35 8.08
CA CYS A 3 10.17 3.13 6.70
C CYS A 3 9.38 4.03 5.75
N ALA A 4 10.09 4.63 4.80
CA ALA A 4 9.42 5.23 3.64
C ALA A 4 8.82 4.12 2.77
N SER A 5 7.77 4.45 2.03
CA SER A 5 7.13 3.55 1.06
C SER A 5 6.76 4.34 -0.19
N GLY A 6 6.72 3.64 -1.32
CA GLY A 6 6.24 4.22 -2.57
C GLY A 6 6.42 3.25 -3.72
N GLY A 7 5.72 3.51 -4.82
CA GLY A 7 5.70 2.63 -5.98
C GLY A 7 4.45 2.85 -6.80
N THR A 8 3.85 1.77 -7.30
CA THR A 8 2.65 1.84 -8.15
C THR A 8 1.48 1.09 -7.51
N ALA A 9 0.32 1.75 -7.42
CA ALA A 9 -0.96 1.11 -7.14
C ALA A 9 -1.62 0.73 -8.46
N ASN A 10 -2.02 -0.54 -8.61
CA ASN A 10 -2.69 -1.07 -9.79
C ASN A 10 -4.14 -1.43 -9.45
N PHE A 11 -5.05 -1.16 -10.37
CA PHE A 11 -6.49 -1.33 -10.19
C PHE A 11 -7.05 -2.33 -11.19
N THR A 12 -7.69 -3.40 -10.69
CA THR A 12 -8.33 -4.43 -11.52
C THR A 12 -9.75 -4.75 -11.05
N PRO A 13 -10.80 -4.45 -11.85
CA PRO A 13 -10.77 -3.61 -13.06
C PRO A 13 -10.31 -2.18 -12.77
N GLY A 14 -10.01 -1.39 -13.80
CA GLY A 14 -9.63 0.01 -13.61
C GLY A 14 -10.74 0.82 -12.93
N LEU A 15 -10.36 1.83 -12.14
CA LEU A 15 -11.30 2.72 -11.46
C LEU A 15 -12.13 3.49 -12.50
N MET A 16 -13.44 3.47 -12.30
CA MET A 16 -14.42 4.15 -13.14
C MET A 16 -15.10 5.27 -12.35
N PRO A 17 -15.86 6.16 -13.01
CA PRO A 17 -16.65 7.19 -12.32
C PRO A 17 -17.68 6.59 -11.34
N PHE A 18 -18.26 5.44 -11.66
CA PHE A 18 -19.20 4.73 -10.78
C PHE A 18 -18.49 3.65 -9.94
N PRO A 19 -18.91 3.42 -8.68
CA PRO A 19 -18.32 2.41 -7.81
C PRO A 19 -18.45 0.99 -8.37
N LYS A 20 -17.34 0.25 -8.31
CA LYS A 20 -17.31 -1.19 -8.56
C LYS A 20 -16.31 -1.87 -7.65
N ARG A 21 -16.55 -3.17 -7.44
CA ARG A 21 -15.59 -4.05 -6.77
C ARG A 21 -14.29 -4.10 -7.58
N THR A 22 -13.21 -3.63 -6.96
CA THR A 22 -11.90 -3.43 -7.54
C THR A 22 -10.85 -4.00 -6.61
N THR A 23 -9.93 -4.78 -7.17
CA THR A 23 -8.71 -5.20 -6.48
C THR A 23 -7.65 -4.14 -6.70
N VAL A 24 -7.06 -3.68 -5.59
CA VAL A 24 -5.91 -2.78 -5.59
C VAL A 24 -4.68 -3.58 -5.23
N GLN A 25 -3.63 -3.47 -6.05
CA GLN A 25 -2.33 -4.08 -5.81
C GLN A 25 -1.28 -2.97 -5.72
N PHE A 26 -0.65 -2.82 -4.57
CA PHE A 26 0.53 -1.99 -4.38
C PHE A 26 1.77 -2.81 -4.71
N ASP A 27 2.52 -2.33 -5.72
CA ASP A 27 3.85 -2.81 -6.07
C ASP A 27 4.85 -1.77 -5.60
N GLY A 28 5.49 -2.03 -4.47
CA GLY A 28 6.41 -1.10 -3.84
C GLY A 28 7.81 -1.16 -4.42
N GLU A 29 8.53 -0.07 -4.22
CA GLU A 29 9.95 0.03 -4.47
C GLU A 29 10.73 -0.15 -3.16
N ASN A 30 12.02 -0.50 -3.27
CA ASN A 30 12.88 -0.59 -2.11
C ASN A 30 13.17 0.82 -1.55
N LYS A 31 12.65 1.12 -0.36
CA LYS A 31 12.76 2.43 0.30
C LYS A 31 13.48 2.30 1.63
N LYS A 32 14.14 3.38 2.06
CA LYS A 32 14.96 3.40 3.28
C LYS A 32 14.10 3.28 4.54
N CYS A 33 14.66 2.61 5.53
CA CYS A 33 14.15 2.62 6.89
C CYS A 33 15.10 3.41 7.81
N ILE A 34 14.53 4.02 8.85
CA ILE A 34 15.21 4.76 9.91
C ILE A 34 14.70 4.26 11.28
N ASP A 35 15.38 4.64 12.35
CA ASP A 35 15.08 4.23 13.73
C ASP A 35 15.11 2.69 13.91
N LEU A 36 16.28 2.13 13.57
CA LEU A 36 16.57 0.70 13.37
C LEU A 36 17.39 0.08 14.50
N THR A 37 17.14 0.46 15.75
CA THR A 37 17.93 -0.09 16.86
C THR A 37 17.79 -1.61 16.91
N ASP A 38 18.92 -2.30 16.73
CA ASP A 38 19.15 -3.74 16.89
C ASP A 38 18.52 -4.72 15.88
N THR A 39 17.97 -4.26 14.75
CA THR A 39 17.39 -5.16 13.73
C THR A 39 18.29 -5.46 12.53
N GLY A 40 19.26 -4.60 12.22
CA GLY A 40 20.10 -4.69 11.03
C GLY A 40 19.38 -4.40 9.70
N ILE A 41 18.07 -4.14 9.71
CA ILE A 41 17.28 -3.79 8.52
C ILE A 41 17.68 -2.39 8.05
N VAL A 42 17.86 -2.16 6.75
CA VAL A 42 18.21 -0.83 6.19
C VAL A 42 17.19 -0.30 5.18
N SER A 43 16.40 -1.19 4.58
CA SER A 43 15.36 -0.83 3.63
C SER A 43 14.29 -1.91 3.53
N GLY A 44 13.09 -1.51 3.12
CA GLY A 44 11.95 -2.39 2.91
C GLY A 44 11.31 -2.16 1.54
N THR A 45 10.74 -3.21 0.98
CA THR A 45 9.84 -3.16 -0.18
C THR A 45 8.47 -3.66 0.24
N PHE A 46 7.47 -2.79 0.22
CA PHE A 46 6.10 -3.09 0.60
C PHE A 46 5.28 -3.51 -0.62
N ASN A 47 4.69 -4.71 -0.61
CA ASN A 47 3.74 -5.14 -1.63
C ASN A 47 2.44 -5.56 -0.95
N GLY A 48 1.32 -4.95 -1.32
CA GLY A 48 0.05 -5.17 -0.62
C GLY A 48 -1.12 -5.29 -1.56
N ALA A 49 -2.16 -6.00 -1.14
CA ALA A 49 -3.37 -6.18 -1.92
C ALA A 49 -4.61 -6.13 -1.04
N PHE A 50 -5.67 -5.52 -1.58
CA PHE A 50 -6.99 -5.57 -1.00
C PHE A 50 -8.06 -5.50 -2.08
N THR A 51 -9.30 -5.82 -1.73
CA THR A 51 -10.44 -5.68 -2.65
C THR A 51 -11.57 -4.93 -1.99
N ALA A 52 -12.01 -3.84 -2.62
CA ALA A 52 -13.08 -2.99 -2.11
C ALA A 52 -13.99 -2.50 -3.23
N THR A 53 -15.17 -1.98 -2.86
CA THR A 53 -16.02 -1.25 -3.80
C THR A 53 -15.61 0.21 -3.79
N MET A 54 -15.06 0.69 -4.89
CA MET A 54 -14.52 2.05 -5.00
C MET A 54 -14.67 2.61 -6.42
N SER A 55 -14.49 3.92 -6.57
CA SER A 55 -14.55 4.67 -7.83
C SER A 55 -13.49 5.77 -7.84
N CYS A 56 -13.42 6.55 -8.92
CA CYS A 56 -12.61 7.77 -8.96
C CYS A 56 -13.14 8.92 -8.10
N GLU A 57 -14.34 8.76 -7.50
CA GLU A 57 -15.00 9.77 -6.66
C GLU A 57 -15.26 9.27 -5.24
N VAL A 58 -15.19 7.95 -5.02
CA VAL A 58 -15.49 7.30 -3.75
C VAL A 58 -14.35 6.33 -3.42
N GLY A 59 -13.67 6.58 -2.29
CA GLY A 59 -12.65 5.67 -1.74
C GLY A 59 -13.25 4.33 -1.28
N ALA A 60 -12.39 3.42 -0.84
CA ALA A 60 -12.81 2.07 -0.44
C ALA A 60 -13.59 2.02 0.90
N GLY A 61 -13.59 3.11 1.68
CA GLY A 61 -14.21 3.17 3.00
C GLY A 61 -13.36 2.54 4.11
N ASP A 62 -13.94 2.39 5.29
CA ASP A 62 -13.26 1.86 6.47
C ASP A 62 -13.49 0.35 6.65
N GLY A 63 -12.54 -0.32 7.31
CA GLY A 63 -12.65 -1.73 7.67
C GLY A 63 -12.46 -2.69 6.49
N VAL A 64 -11.65 -2.29 5.51
CA VAL A 64 -11.32 -3.14 4.36
C VAL A 64 -10.09 -3.96 4.69
N ASP A 65 -10.26 -5.28 4.71
CA ASP A 65 -9.16 -6.21 4.95
C ASP A 65 -8.29 -6.39 3.70
N GLY A 66 -7.00 -6.52 3.94
CA GLY A 66 -5.98 -6.81 2.95
C GLY A 66 -4.83 -7.62 3.52
N THR A 67 -3.89 -7.94 2.66
CA THR A 67 -2.63 -8.59 3.04
C THR A 67 -1.47 -7.83 2.40
N ALA A 68 -0.31 -7.85 3.05
CA ALA A 68 0.92 -7.41 2.43
C ALA A 68 2.11 -8.28 2.79
N GLU A 69 3.11 -8.22 1.93
CA GLU A 69 4.45 -8.73 2.15
C GLU A 69 5.41 -7.55 2.20
N ILE A 70 6.33 -7.57 3.17
CA ILE A 70 7.45 -6.64 3.22
C ILE A 70 8.72 -7.43 3.02
N THR A 71 9.48 -7.12 1.97
CA THR A 71 10.82 -7.68 1.77
C THR A 71 11.85 -6.74 2.39
N TRP A 72 12.58 -7.24 3.37
CA TRP A 72 13.62 -6.50 4.08
C TRP A 72 14.98 -6.72 3.43
N LYS A 73 15.80 -5.67 3.41
CA LYS A 73 17.25 -5.79 3.18
C LYS A 73 18.00 -5.40 4.43
N TYR A 74 19.02 -6.19 4.76
CA TYR A 74 19.90 -5.97 5.89
C TYR A 74 21.20 -5.29 5.47
N ASP A 75 21.91 -4.71 6.43
CA ASP A 75 23.22 -4.07 6.24
C ASP A 75 24.31 -5.05 5.79
N ASP A 76 24.21 -6.33 6.18
CA ASP A 76 25.06 -7.44 5.73
C ASP A 76 24.74 -7.93 4.30
N GLY A 77 23.73 -7.35 3.66
CA GLY A 77 23.26 -7.71 2.31
C GLY A 77 22.25 -8.85 2.29
N GLY A 78 21.90 -9.42 3.45
CA GLY A 78 20.85 -10.42 3.60
C GLY A 78 19.46 -9.87 3.24
N THR A 79 18.53 -10.79 3.03
CA THR A 79 17.12 -10.45 2.80
C THR A 79 16.20 -11.38 3.56
N SER A 80 15.07 -10.86 4.05
CA SER A 80 14.01 -11.64 4.65
C SER A 80 12.65 -11.09 4.21
N LYS A 81 11.58 -11.80 4.58
CA LYS A 81 10.21 -11.40 4.30
C LYS A 81 9.39 -11.38 5.58
N SER A 82 8.47 -10.43 5.65
CA SER A 82 7.39 -10.41 6.63
C SER A 82 6.05 -10.46 5.91
N THR A 83 5.11 -11.22 6.46
CA THR A 83 3.70 -11.16 6.05
C THR A 83 2.93 -10.34 7.06
N VAL A 84 2.01 -9.50 6.59
CA VAL A 84 1.18 -8.64 7.44
C VAL A 84 -0.27 -8.74 6.99
N SER A 85 -1.20 -8.85 7.93
CA SER A 85 -2.58 -8.49 7.66
C SER A 85 -2.70 -6.96 7.66
N LEU A 86 -3.72 -6.43 7.00
CA LEU A 86 -3.95 -5.00 6.94
C LEU A 86 -5.44 -4.76 7.12
N THR A 87 -5.80 -3.94 8.10
CA THR A 87 -7.12 -3.32 8.13
C THR A 87 -6.98 -1.88 7.68
N MET A 88 -7.62 -1.54 6.56
CA MET A 88 -7.57 -0.18 6.03
C MET A 88 -8.67 0.69 6.64
N SER A 89 -8.30 1.92 7.00
CA SER A 89 -9.20 2.90 7.60
C SER A 89 -8.89 4.31 7.10
N GLY A 90 -9.80 5.26 7.36
CA GLY A 90 -9.66 6.66 6.98
C GLY A 90 -9.53 6.87 5.47
N GLN A 91 -10.04 5.94 4.66
CA GLN A 91 -9.77 5.93 3.23
C GLN A 91 -10.50 7.07 2.54
N THR A 92 -9.77 8.14 2.23
CA THR A 92 -10.21 9.15 1.26
C THR A 92 -9.77 8.71 -0.13
N LEU A 93 -10.14 9.47 -1.17
CA LEU A 93 -9.74 9.16 -2.54
C LEU A 93 -8.22 8.98 -2.72
N ASN A 94 -7.41 9.76 -1.99
CA ASN A 94 -5.96 9.79 -2.21
C ASN A 94 -5.16 9.41 -0.98
N GLU A 95 -5.79 8.98 0.12
CA GLU A 95 -5.10 8.60 1.34
C GLU A 95 -5.70 7.32 1.88
N ALA A 96 -4.84 6.33 2.12
CA ALA A 96 -5.16 5.09 2.79
C ALA A 96 -4.33 4.98 4.06
N ARG A 97 -4.99 4.74 5.19
CA ARG A 97 -4.32 4.36 6.43
C ARG A 97 -4.53 2.87 6.64
N PHE A 98 -3.55 2.23 7.25
CA PHE A 98 -3.64 0.83 7.60
C PHE A 98 -3.00 0.59 8.96
N GLU A 99 -3.61 -0.32 9.71
CA GLU A 99 -3.12 -0.77 10.99
C GLU A 99 -3.36 -2.28 11.13
N ASP A 100 -2.38 -3.00 11.65
CA ASP A 100 -2.50 -4.40 12.07
C ASP A 100 -1.19 -4.88 12.74
N TYR A 101 -0.92 -6.19 12.69
CA TYR A 101 0.29 -6.83 13.17
C TYR A 101 1.00 -7.63 12.08
N VAL A 102 2.31 -7.81 12.25
CA VAL A 102 3.09 -8.76 11.46
C VAL A 102 2.71 -10.19 11.87
N THR A 103 2.28 -10.99 10.90
CA THR A 103 1.77 -12.35 11.13
C THR A 103 2.81 -13.44 10.88
N ASP A 104 3.92 -13.11 10.21
CA ASP A 104 5.04 -14.03 9.96
C ASP A 104 6.33 -13.23 9.65
N GLY A 105 7.48 -13.80 9.99
CA GLY A 105 8.81 -13.26 9.66
C GLY A 105 9.57 -12.63 10.84
N PRO A 106 10.65 -11.86 10.57
CA PRO A 106 11.59 -11.39 11.60
C PRO A 106 11.01 -10.41 12.63
N LEU A 107 9.80 -9.89 12.38
CA LEU A 107 9.12 -8.91 13.22
C LEU A 107 7.73 -9.42 13.64
N GLU A 108 7.51 -10.75 13.62
CA GLU A 108 6.23 -11.35 14.00
C GLU A 108 5.73 -10.84 15.36
N GLY A 109 4.44 -10.46 15.42
CA GLY A 109 3.80 -9.92 16.61
C GLY A 109 3.97 -8.40 16.79
N GLU A 110 4.88 -7.76 16.06
CA GLU A 110 5.04 -6.30 16.10
C GLU A 110 3.86 -5.61 15.43
N ARG A 111 3.44 -4.48 16.01
CA ARG A 111 2.37 -3.66 15.44
C ARG A 111 2.89 -2.91 14.21
N LEU A 112 2.05 -2.82 13.20
CA LEU A 112 2.31 -2.07 11.98
C LEU A 112 1.23 -1.00 11.81
N GLU A 113 1.67 0.23 11.59
CA GLU A 113 0.80 1.36 11.26
C GLU A 113 1.40 2.11 10.08
N GLY A 114 0.57 2.55 9.13
CA GLY A 114 1.08 3.35 8.03
C GLY A 114 0.04 4.16 7.30
N THR A 115 0.54 5.03 6.44
CA THR A 115 -0.27 5.93 5.63
C THR A 115 0.35 6.04 4.25
N PHE A 116 -0.46 5.76 3.23
CA PHE A 116 -0.09 5.93 1.83
C PHE A 116 -0.99 6.97 1.19
N SER A 117 -0.39 7.86 0.40
CA SER A 117 -1.08 8.71 -0.52
C SER A 117 -0.99 8.14 -1.93
N VAL A 118 -2.14 7.97 -2.59
CA VAL A 118 -2.23 7.57 -3.99
C VAL A 118 -2.62 8.79 -4.79
N ASP A 119 -1.79 9.18 -5.77
CA ASP A 119 -2.08 10.36 -6.57
C ASP A 119 -3.04 10.02 -7.72
N LEU A 120 -4.34 9.98 -7.40
CA LEU A 120 -5.38 9.76 -8.40
C LEU A 120 -5.66 11.00 -9.25
N PHE A 121 -5.22 12.21 -8.85
CA PHE A 121 -5.52 13.46 -9.55
C PHE A 121 -4.52 13.81 -10.65
N SER A 122 -3.21 13.56 -10.45
CA SER A 122 -2.26 13.59 -11.57
C SER A 122 -2.57 12.48 -12.58
N ALA A 123 -3.11 11.35 -12.10
CA ALA A 123 -3.70 10.30 -12.93
C ALA A 123 -5.13 10.63 -13.41
N GLY A 124 -5.75 11.70 -12.87
CA GLY A 124 -7.20 11.98 -12.87
C GLY A 124 -7.77 12.43 -14.20
N ALA A 125 -6.91 12.80 -15.17
CA ALA A 125 -7.33 12.96 -16.55
C ALA A 125 -7.89 11.65 -17.13
N SER A 126 -7.49 10.47 -16.61
CA SER A 126 -7.84 9.17 -17.19
C SER A 126 -9.18 8.58 -16.73
N CYS A 127 -9.76 9.05 -15.62
CA CYS A 127 -11.06 8.58 -15.14
C CYS A 127 -12.22 8.95 -16.08
N THR A 128 -12.10 10.08 -16.80
CA THR A 128 -13.09 10.55 -17.79
C THR A 128 -12.60 10.38 -19.24
N ALA A 129 -11.30 10.59 -19.52
CA ALA A 129 -10.75 10.44 -20.87
C ALA A 129 -10.65 8.97 -21.35
N GLY A 130 -10.69 7.99 -20.43
CA GLY A 130 -10.55 6.56 -20.71
C GLY A 130 -11.84 5.74 -20.61
N SER A 131 -13.03 6.36 -20.66
CA SER A 131 -14.31 5.64 -20.49
C SER A 131 -14.55 4.56 -21.57
N PHE A 132 -13.86 4.63 -22.72
CA PHE A 132 -13.82 3.56 -23.73
C PHE A 132 -12.72 2.50 -23.51
N THR A 133 -11.75 2.73 -22.62
CA THR A 133 -10.55 1.87 -22.41
C THR A 133 -10.47 1.17 -21.05
N GLY A 134 -11.50 1.31 -20.21
CA GLY A 134 -11.66 0.53 -18.96
C GLY A 134 -11.15 1.21 -17.69
N GLY A 135 -11.15 2.55 -17.61
CA GLY A 135 -10.87 3.31 -16.39
C GLY A 135 -9.39 3.50 -16.05
N LEU A 136 -9.11 4.09 -14.88
CA LEU A 136 -7.77 4.31 -14.34
C LEU A 136 -7.20 2.98 -13.81
N LYS A 137 -6.13 2.48 -14.45
CA LYS A 137 -5.55 1.16 -14.13
C LYS A 137 -4.33 1.21 -13.21
N LYS A 138 -3.68 2.37 -13.10
CA LYS A 138 -2.49 2.53 -12.26
C LYS A 138 -2.27 3.97 -11.83
N ALA A 139 -1.79 4.18 -10.62
CA ALA A 139 -1.39 5.48 -10.10
C ALA A 139 -0.15 5.32 -9.21
N PRO A 140 0.77 6.31 -9.17
CA PRO A 140 1.86 6.28 -8.21
C PRO A 140 1.32 6.45 -6.79
N PHE A 141 2.00 5.84 -5.83
CA PHE A 141 1.76 6.07 -4.41
C PHE A 141 3.07 6.39 -3.69
N GLU A 142 2.95 7.17 -2.62
CA GLU A 142 4.02 7.47 -1.68
C GLU A 142 3.49 7.41 -0.26
N GLY A 143 4.36 7.19 0.72
CA GLY A 143 3.99 7.29 2.12
C GLY A 143 5.02 6.69 3.04
N SER A 144 4.56 6.20 4.17
CA SER A 144 5.43 5.63 5.19
C SER A 144 4.67 4.67 6.10
N TYR A 145 5.41 3.78 6.75
CA TYR A 145 4.88 2.91 7.78
C TYR A 145 5.87 2.77 8.93
N THR A 146 5.35 2.49 10.11
CA THR A 146 6.10 2.24 11.34
C THR A 146 5.80 0.81 11.79
N ILE A 147 6.83 0.10 12.23
CA ILE A 147 6.71 -1.21 12.90
C ILE A 147 7.39 -1.14 14.27
N GLY A 148 6.68 -1.56 15.30
CA GLY A 148 7.16 -1.66 16.69
C GLY A 148 6.19 -1.12 17.74
#